data_AF-J3CUM1-F1
#
_entry.id   AF-J3CUM1-F1
#
_cell.length_a   1.000
_cell.length_b   1.000
_cell.length_c   1.000
_cell.angle_alpha   90.00
_cell.angle_beta   90.00
_cell.angle_gamma   90.00
#
_symmetry.space_group_name_H-M   'P 1'
#
loop_
_entity.id
_entity.type
_entity.pdbx_description
1 polymer ?
#
loop_
_entity_poly.entity_id
_entity_poly.type
_entity_poly.pdbx_seq_one_letter_code
_entity_poly.pdbx_strand_id
1 'polypeptide(L)'
;MVPKNTPLNSRPQPASSKGMPGKDPRTQRSRPGQQHTLKDGAVESSLELPHERDQAVDMTNAKPNPVVEQAGRDLKRGVKDTSKSVEMDRAYKKLGA
;
A
#
# COMPACT_ATOMS: atom_id res chain seq x y z
N MET A 1 -46.81 28.29 5.54
CA MET A 1 -46.17 27.06 6.06
C MET A 1 -45.18 26.54 5.03
N VAL A 2 -43.92 26.37 5.48
CA VAL A 2 -42.76 25.49 5.13
C VAL A 2 -42.83 24.62 3.83
N PRO A 3 -41.68 24.18 3.26
CA PRO A 3 -41.05 24.80 2.10
C PRO A 3 -40.68 23.76 1.01
N LYS A 4 -40.11 24.25 -0.09
CA LYS A 4 -39.51 23.46 -1.18
C LYS A 4 -38.13 22.95 -0.75
N ASN A 5 -37.84 21.65 -0.90
CA ASN A 5 -36.49 21.09 -0.76
C ASN A 5 -36.17 20.07 -1.85
N THR A 6 -35.23 20.41 -2.72
CA THR A 6 -34.39 19.44 -3.45
C THR A 6 -32.95 19.98 -3.37
N PRO A 7 -32.01 19.33 -2.66
CA PRO A 7 -30.65 19.84 -2.54
C PRO A 7 -29.72 19.34 -3.66
N LEU A 8 -29.00 20.27 -4.27
CA LEU A 8 -27.86 20.02 -5.14
C LEU A 8 -26.59 19.71 -4.31
N ASN A 9 -25.91 18.64 -4.74
CA ASN A 9 -24.50 18.30 -4.59
C ASN A 9 -23.56 19.42 -4.09
N SER A 10 -22.79 19.15 -3.02
CA SER A 10 -21.60 19.95 -2.70
C SER A 10 -20.49 19.12 -2.01
N ARG A 11 -19.32 19.03 -2.65
CA ARG A 11 -18.03 19.01 -1.93
C ARG A 11 -16.89 19.53 -2.83
N PRO A 12 -16.09 20.52 -2.39
CA PRO A 12 -14.95 21.06 -3.14
C PRO A 12 -13.58 20.46 -2.73
N GLN A 13 -12.66 20.36 -3.70
CA GLN A 13 -11.19 20.20 -3.56
C GLN A 13 -10.55 21.56 -3.90
N PRO A 14 -9.38 22.02 -3.35
CA PRO A 14 -8.07 21.63 -3.94
C PRO A 14 -6.75 21.84 -3.12
N ALA A 15 -5.69 21.20 -3.65
CA ALA A 15 -4.30 21.65 -3.90
C ALA A 15 -3.19 21.71 -2.81
N SER A 16 -2.10 21.01 -3.17
CA SER A 16 -0.71 21.12 -2.73
C SER A 16 -0.05 22.46 -3.15
N SER A 17 1.04 22.82 -2.47
CA SER A 17 2.04 23.88 -2.72
C SER A 17 1.84 25.24 -2.00
N LYS A 18 2.98 25.79 -1.56
CA LYS A 18 3.16 26.97 -0.69
C LYS A 18 2.36 28.18 -1.20
N GLY A 19 1.40 28.67 -0.41
CA GLY A 19 0.65 29.91 -0.71
C GLY A 19 -0.77 30.04 -0.13
N MET A 20 -1.36 29.02 0.49
CA MET A 20 -2.69 29.11 1.10
C MET A 20 -2.60 29.25 2.63
N PRO A 21 -3.41 30.13 3.29
CA PRO A 21 -3.42 30.21 4.75
C PRO A 21 -3.98 28.91 5.34
N GLY A 22 -3.20 28.30 6.23
CA GLY A 22 -3.53 27.06 6.92
C GLY A 22 -4.79 27.23 7.77
N LYS A 23 -5.78 26.38 7.54
CA LYS A 23 -6.86 26.17 8.52
C LYS A 23 -6.48 24.99 9.39
N ASP A 24 -6.61 25.16 10.70
CA ASP A 24 -6.33 24.08 11.65
C ASP A 24 -7.19 22.85 11.33
N PRO A 25 -6.62 21.63 11.33
CA PRO A 25 -7.42 20.43 11.24
C PRO A 25 -8.37 20.38 12.45
N ARG A 26 -9.67 20.38 12.16
CA ARG A 26 -10.71 20.27 13.20
C ARG A 26 -10.49 18.97 13.99
N THR A 27 -10.47 19.07 15.32
CA THR A 27 -10.32 17.92 16.22
C THR A 27 -11.40 16.87 15.93
N GLN A 28 -10.99 15.67 15.49
CA GLN A 28 -11.91 14.54 15.42
C GLN A 28 -12.21 14.05 16.84
N ARG A 29 -13.49 14.05 17.23
CA ARG A 29 -13.94 13.34 18.45
C ARG A 29 -14.18 11.87 18.11
N SER A 30 -13.65 10.98 18.94
CA SER A 30 -14.07 9.56 18.95
C SER A 30 -15.39 9.36 19.72
N ARG A 31 -16.17 8.37 19.28
CA ARG A 31 -17.58 8.05 19.63
C ARG A 31 -17.73 7.17 20.88
N PRO A 32 -18.83 7.32 21.62
CA PRO A 32 -19.54 6.21 22.25
C PRO A 32 -20.81 5.92 21.44
N GLY A 33 -21.03 4.66 21.02
CA GLY A 33 -22.20 4.29 20.21
C GLY A 33 -22.05 4.54 18.71
N GLN A 34 -20.94 4.09 18.07
CA GLN A 34 -20.98 3.88 16.61
C GLN A 34 -22.12 2.94 16.29
N GLN A 35 -23.26 3.46 15.83
CA GLN A 35 -24.11 2.67 14.97
C GLN A 35 -23.26 2.31 13.75
N HIS A 36 -22.82 1.05 13.70
CA HIS A 36 -22.33 0.42 12.49
C HIS A 36 -23.39 0.70 11.43
N THR A 37 -23.00 1.41 10.37
CA THR A 37 -23.88 1.53 9.23
C THR A 37 -23.91 0.17 8.52
N LEU A 38 -24.99 -0.11 7.79
CA LEU A 38 -25.05 -1.32 6.96
C LEU A 38 -23.87 -1.42 5.98
N LYS A 39 -23.30 -0.28 5.59
CA LYS A 39 -22.09 -0.20 4.76
C LYS A 39 -20.84 -0.68 5.50
N ASP A 40 -20.70 -0.31 6.77
CA ASP A 40 -19.58 -0.77 7.60
C ASP A 40 -19.67 -2.29 7.83
N GLY A 41 -20.88 -2.81 8.09
CA GLY A 41 -21.11 -4.25 8.20
C GLY A 41 -20.83 -5.02 6.91
N ALA A 42 -21.20 -4.46 5.75
CA ALA A 42 -20.90 -5.05 4.45
C ALA A 42 -19.40 -5.09 4.15
N VAL A 43 -18.66 -4.04 4.53
CA VAL A 43 -17.20 -3.98 4.40
C VAL A 43 -16.56 -5.02 5.31
N GLU A 44 -16.90 -5.05 6.60
CA GLU A 44 -16.36 -6.04 7.55
C GLU A 44 -16.69 -7.48 7.14
N SER A 45 -17.89 -7.76 6.62
CA SER A 45 -18.26 -9.08 6.10
C SER A 45 -17.49 -9.49 4.84
N SER A 46 -16.87 -8.52 4.16
CA SER A 46 -16.09 -8.74 2.93
C SER A 46 -14.58 -8.75 3.21
N LEU A 47 -14.14 -8.47 4.45
CA LEU A 47 -12.75 -8.62 4.85
C LEU A 47 -12.48 -10.09 5.16
N GLU A 48 -11.46 -10.65 4.52
CA GLU A 48 -10.97 -11.99 4.82
C GLU A 48 -10.46 -12.07 6.26
N LEU A 49 -10.76 -13.20 6.92
CA LEU A 49 -10.18 -13.48 8.23
C LEU A 49 -8.65 -13.61 8.10
N PRO A 50 -7.87 -13.37 9.17
CA PRO A 50 -6.41 -13.43 9.08
C PRO A 50 -5.89 -14.73 8.46
N HIS A 51 -6.49 -15.87 8.79
CA HIS A 51 -6.11 -17.18 8.25
C HIS A 51 -6.60 -17.40 6.80
N GLU A 52 -7.67 -16.75 6.36
CA GLU A 52 -8.13 -16.80 4.96
C GLU A 52 -7.20 -15.97 4.08
N ARG A 53 -6.87 -14.77 4.55
CA ARG A 53 -5.90 -13.89 3.90
C ARG A 53 -4.56 -14.58 3.77
N ASP A 54 -4.06 -15.22 4.83
CA ASP A 54 -2.78 -15.94 4.79
C ASP A 54 -2.77 -17.13 3.82
N GLN A 55 -3.94 -17.66 3.44
CA GLN A 55 -4.09 -18.73 2.45
C GLN A 55 -4.48 -18.22 1.05
N ALA A 56 -4.65 -16.90 0.87
CA ALA A 56 -5.04 -16.33 -0.41
C ALA A 56 -3.90 -16.49 -1.45
N VAL A 57 -4.28 -16.89 -2.66
CA VAL A 57 -3.33 -17.14 -3.77
C VAL A 57 -2.67 -15.84 -4.25
N ASP A 58 -3.37 -14.71 -4.10
CA ASP A 58 -2.91 -13.39 -4.54
C ASP A 58 -2.25 -12.57 -3.41
N MET A 59 -1.70 -13.25 -2.39
CA MET A 59 -0.96 -12.59 -1.30
C MET A 59 0.31 -11.89 -1.77
N THR A 60 0.83 -12.27 -2.94
CA THR A 60 1.99 -11.65 -3.57
C THR A 60 1.63 -11.13 -4.94
N ASN A 61 2.14 -9.95 -5.30
CA ASN A 61 1.97 -9.40 -6.64
C ASN A 61 2.32 -10.44 -7.71
N ALA A 62 1.38 -10.70 -8.62
CA ALA A 62 1.56 -11.61 -9.75
C ALA A 62 2.71 -11.22 -10.69
N LYS A 63 3.11 -9.93 -10.70
CA LYS A 63 4.19 -9.42 -11.54
C LYS A 63 5.54 -9.52 -10.82
N PRO A 64 6.53 -10.20 -11.42
CA PRO A 64 7.88 -10.19 -10.90
C PRO A 64 8.44 -8.77 -10.83
N ASN A 65 9.33 -8.53 -9.88
CA ASN A 65 10.03 -7.25 -9.80
C ASN A 65 10.95 -7.10 -11.04
N PRO A 66 10.86 -6.00 -11.81
CA PRO A 66 11.66 -5.81 -13.03
C PRO A 66 13.17 -5.87 -12.78
N VAL A 67 13.63 -5.50 -11.58
CA VAL A 67 15.04 -5.60 -11.18
C VAL A 67 15.47 -7.06 -11.07
N VAL A 68 14.60 -7.92 -10.53
CA VAL A 68 14.88 -9.36 -10.36
C VAL A 68 14.89 -10.05 -11.72
N GLU A 69 13.98 -9.69 -12.63
CA GLU A 69 13.99 -10.19 -14.01
C GLU A 69 15.28 -9.81 -14.73
N GLN A 70 15.71 -8.56 -14.57
CA GLN A 70 16.96 -8.08 -15.16
C GLN A 70 18.17 -8.84 -14.62
N ALA A 71 18.27 -8.98 -13.30
CA ALA A 71 19.34 -9.75 -12.67
C ALA A 71 19.38 -11.21 -13.18
N GLY A 72 18.22 -11.85 -13.36
CA GLY A 72 18.14 -13.19 -13.95
C GLY A 72 18.64 -13.24 -15.40
N ARG A 73 18.34 -12.21 -16.21
CA ARG A 73 18.88 -12.09 -17.57
C ARG A 73 20.40 -11.87 -17.57
N ASP A 74 20.90 -11.08 -16.64
CA ASP A 74 22.32 -10.78 -16.49
C ASP A 74 23.11 -12.03 -16.09
N LEU A 75 22.61 -12.80 -15.13
CA LEU A 75 23.19 -14.09 -14.75
C LEU A 75 23.19 -15.09 -15.92
N LYS A 76 22.09 -15.19 -16.68
CA LYS A 76 22.03 -16.04 -17.88
C LYS A 76 23.04 -15.64 -18.97
N ARG A 77 23.35 -14.34 -19.05
CA ARG A 77 24.39 -13.80 -19.94
C ARG A 77 25.80 -13.96 -19.39
N GLY A 78 25.96 -14.46 -18.17
CA GLY A 78 27.26 -14.61 -17.50
C GLY A 78 27.82 -13.31 -16.92
N VAL A 79 26.99 -12.26 -16.80
CA VAL A 79 27.39 -11.02 -16.13
C VAL A 79 27.59 -11.33 -14.64
N LYS A 80 28.82 -11.10 -14.17
CA LYS A 80 29.17 -11.25 -12.76
C LYS A 80 29.21 -9.87 -12.12
N ASP A 81 28.63 -9.73 -10.94
CA ASP A 81 28.78 -8.53 -10.12
C ASP A 81 30.23 -8.41 -9.64
N THR A 82 30.99 -7.53 -10.25
CA THR A 82 32.39 -7.26 -9.91
C THR A 82 32.55 -6.07 -8.97
N SER A 83 31.45 -5.44 -8.54
CA SER A 83 31.50 -4.32 -7.59
C SER A 83 31.88 -4.78 -6.17
N LYS A 84 31.73 -6.07 -5.89
CA LYS A 84 32.15 -6.69 -4.63
C LYS A 84 33.66 -6.91 -4.60
N SER A 85 34.28 -6.60 -3.48
CA SER A 85 35.72 -6.80 -3.29
C SER A 85 36.07 -8.28 -3.32
N VAL A 86 37.34 -8.59 -3.66
CA VAL A 86 37.89 -9.96 -3.62
C VAL A 86 37.73 -10.59 -2.23
N GLU A 87 37.76 -9.78 -1.17
CA GLU A 87 37.55 -10.25 0.21
C GLU A 87 36.13 -10.77 0.44
N MET A 88 35.13 -10.10 -0.12
CA MET A 88 33.72 -10.53 -0.05
C MET A 88 33.51 -11.84 -0.82
N ASP A 89 34.07 -11.95 -2.03
CA ASP A 89 34.03 -13.19 -2.81
C ASP A 89 34.65 -14.39 -2.05
N ARG A 90 35.74 -14.16 -1.32
CA ARG A 90 36.38 -15.19 -0.47
C ARG A 90 35.51 -15.56 0.73
N ALA A 91 34.87 -14.59 1.37
CA ALA A 91 33.98 -14.83 2.50
C ALA A 91 32.77 -15.69 2.10
N TYR A 92 32.10 -15.36 0.99
CA TYR A 92 30.97 -16.14 0.48
C TYR A 92 31.36 -17.57 0.09
N LYS A 93 32.56 -17.78 -0.48
CA LYS A 93 33.06 -19.13 -0.77
C LYS A 93 33.30 -19.97 0.47
N LYS A 94 33.73 -19.37 1.59
CA LYS A 94 33.95 -20.08 2.86
C LYS A 94 32.63 -20.47 3.55
N LEU A 95 31.56 -19.70 3.33
CA LEU A 95 30.24 -19.95 3.94
C LEU A 95 29.39 -20.95 3.16
N GLY A 96 29.77 -21.29 1.92
CA GLY A 96 29.03 -22.18 1.02
C GLY A 96 29.54 -23.63 0.99
N ALA A 97 30.33 -24.04 1.98
CA ALA A 97 30.79 -25.41 2.19
C ALA A 97 30.23 -25.98 3.49
#